data_AF-A0AAU7GAK6-F1
#
_entry.id   AF-A0AAU7GAK6-F1
#
_cell.length_a   1.000
_cell.length_b   1.000
_cell.length_c   1.000
_cell.angle_alpha   90.00
_cell.angle_beta   90.00
_cell.angle_gamma   90.00
#
_symmetry.space_group_name_H-M   'P 1'
#
loop_
_entity.id
_entity.type
_entity.pdbx_description
1 polymer ?
#
loop_
_entity_poly.entity_id
_entity_poly.type
_entity_poly.pdbx_seq_one_letter_code
_entity_poly.pdbx_strand_id
1 'polypeptide(L)' 'MDDLRGSAAERLAQLDALGAGDVTDEWLRRQLRAALHELAQVEPVADAEAERREDF' A
#
# COMPACT_ATOMS: atom_id res chain seq x y z
N MET A 1 -18.05 -1.06 4.91
CA MET A 1 -16.91 -1.94 4.62
C MET A 1 -15.73 -1.47 5.44
N ASP A 2 -15.09 -2.39 6.17
CA ASP A 2 -13.91 -2.09 6.96
C ASP A 2 -12.67 -1.92 6.07
N ASP A 3 -11.69 -1.17 6.56
CA ASP A 3 -10.43 -0.96 5.84
C ASP A 3 -9.54 -2.22 5.89
N LEU A 4 -8.67 -2.38 4.88
CA LEU A 4 -7.67 -3.45 4.87
C LEU A 4 -6.65 -3.20 5.99
N ARG A 5 -6.28 -4.25 6.73
CA ARG A 5 -5.40 -4.14 7.90
C ARG A 5 -4.34 -5.23 7.93
N GLY A 6 -3.32 -5.00 8.75
CA GLY A 6 -2.19 -5.93 8.94
C GLY A 6 -1.04 -5.64 7.98
N SER A 7 -0.18 -6.63 7.81
CA SER A 7 0.94 -6.63 6.86
C SER A 7 0.46 -6.48 5.40
N ALA A 8 1.39 -6.15 4.50
CA ALA A 8 1.11 -6.06 3.07
C ALA A 8 0.51 -7.37 2.52
N ALA A 9 1.01 -8.53 2.98
CA ALA A 9 0.51 -9.83 2.57
C ALA A 9 -0.93 -10.09 3.05
N GLU A 10 -1.26 -9.74 4.30
CA GLU A 10 -2.61 -9.88 4.84
C GLU A 10 -3.62 -8.97 4.13
N ARG A 11 -3.20 -7.74 3.80
CA ARG A 11 -4.02 -6.80 3.03
C ARG A 11 -4.28 -7.26 1.60
N LEU A 12 -3.28 -7.87 0.95
CA LEU A 12 -3.43 -8.51 -0.37
C LEU A 12 -4.43 -9.67 -0.30
N ALA A 13 -4.29 -10.55 0.68
CA ALA A 13 -5.24 -11.66 0.87
C ALA A 13 -6.68 -11.16 1.14
N GLN A 14 -6.84 -10.09 1.93
CA GLN A 14 -8.14 -9.45 2.15
C GLN A 14 -8.70 -8.83 0.87
N LEU A 15 -7.86 -8.20 0.04
CA LEU A 15 -8.25 -7.63 -1.25
C LEU A 15 -8.71 -8.70 -2.23
N ASP A 16 -7.97 -9.80 -2.34
CA ASP A 16 -8.30 -10.94 -3.22
C ASP A 16 -9.58 -11.67 -2.78
N ALA A 17 -9.93 -11.59 -1.50
CA ALA A 17 -11.16 -12.15 -0.95
C ALA A 17 -12.41 -11.29 -1.23
N LEU A 18 -12.26 -10.07 -1.77
CA LEU A 18 -13.41 -9.20 -2.06
C LEU A 18 -14.18 -9.67 -3.29
N GLY A 19 -15.51 -9.74 -3.15
CA GLY A 19 -16.42 -10.05 -4.25
C GLY A 19 -16.70 -8.84 -5.15
N ALA A 20 -17.08 -9.11 -6.40
CA ALA A 20 -17.60 -8.09 -7.31
C ALA A 20 -18.97 -7.60 -6.80
N GLY A 21 -18.96 -6.47 -6.08
CA GLY A 21 -20.15 -5.86 -5.48
C GLY A 21 -19.92 -5.30 -4.08
N ASP A 22 -18.86 -5.75 -3.40
CA ASP A 22 -18.56 -5.33 -2.03
C ASP A 22 -17.76 -4.01 -1.98
N VAL A 23 -17.18 -3.60 -3.11
CA VAL A 23 -16.25 -2.49 -3.23
C VAL A 23 -16.95 -1.21 -3.71
N THR A 24 -16.95 -0.18 -2.88
CA THR A 24 -17.39 1.17 -3.28
C THR A 24 -16.21 2.01 -3.75
N ASP A 25 -16.46 2.98 -4.64
CA ASP A 25 -15.44 3.96 -5.10
C ASP A 25 -14.84 4.74 -3.92
N GLU A 26 -15.65 5.12 -2.94
CA GLU A 26 -15.18 5.80 -1.72
C GLU A 26 -14.19 4.95 -0.92
N TRP A 27 -14.50 3.66 -0.72
CA TRP A 27 -13.63 2.74 -0.02
C TRP A 27 -12.32 2.54 -0.78
N LEU A 28 -12.38 2.36 -2.11
CA LEU A 28 -11.19 2.18 -2.95
C LEU A 28 -10.24 3.39 -2.87
N ARG A 29 -10.79 4.61 -2.92
CA ARG A 29 -10.01 5.83 -2.78
C ARG A 29 -9.33 5.94 -1.42
N ARG A 30 -9.99 5.49 -0.35
CA ARG A 30 -9.40 5.46 1.00
C ARG A 30 -8.24 4.47 1.08
N GLN A 31 -8.42 3.25 0.56
CA GLN A 31 -7.35 2.24 0.51
C GLN A 31 -6.15 2.73 -0.31
N LEU A 32 -6.39 3.33 -1.47
CA LEU A 32 -5.32 3.87 -2.32
C LEU A 32 -4.55 5.01 -1.63
N ARG A 33 -5.25 5.93 -0.96
CA ARG A 33 -4.59 7.01 -0.20
C ARG A 33 -3.72 6.47 0.93
N ALA A 34 -4.18 5.44 1.65
CA ALA A 34 -3.39 4.80 2.69
C ALA A 34 -2.12 4.17 2.12
N ALA A 35 -2.23 3.41 1.02
CA ALA A 35 -1.09 2.78 0.37
C ALA A 35 -0.07 3.80 -0.16
N LEU A 36 -0.52 4.90 -0.77
CA LEU A 36 0.35 5.97 -1.26
C LEU A 36 1.03 6.72 -0.09
N HIS A 37 0.33 6.92 1.02
CA HIS A 37 0.92 7.55 2.19
C HIS A 37 2.02 6.68 2.82
N GLU A 38 1.80 5.37 2.93
CA GLU A 38 2.83 4.42 3.38
C GLU A 38 4.02 4.39 2.43
N LEU A 39 3.78 4.35 1.11
CA LEU A 39 4.85 4.38 0.11
C LEU A 39 5.71 5.64 0.22
N ALA A 40 5.10 6.81 0.37
CA ALA A 40 5.81 8.07 0.53
C ALA A 40 6.69 8.13 1.80
N GLN A 41 6.41 7.30 2.82
CA GLN A 41 7.30 7.18 3.98
C GLN A 41 8.51 6.28 3.72
N VAL A 42 8.44 5.41 2.72
CA VAL A 42 9.50 4.46 2.35
C VAL A 42 10.38 4.97 1.21
N GLU A 43 9.82 5.76 0.28
CA GLU A 43 10.58 6.41 -0.82
C GLU A 43 11.87 7.14 -0.37
N PRO A 44 11.88 7.93 0.72
CA PRO A 44 13.10 8.61 1.18
C PRO A 44 14.24 7.65 1.57
N VAL A 45 13.91 6.40 1.93
CA VAL A 45 14.89 5.38 2.33
C VAL A 45 15.45 4.66 1.10
N ALA A 46 14.61 4.39 0.10
CA ALA A 46 15.02 3.74 -1.14
C ALA A 46 15.98 4.61 -1.96
N ASP A 47 15.72 5.92 -2.05
CA ASP A 47 16.60 6.85 -2.77
C ASP A 47 17.98 6.98 -2.08
N ALA A 48 18.01 7.04 -0.75
CA ALA A 48 19.26 7.11 0.01
C ALA A 48 20.09 5.81 -0.04
N GLU A 49 19.44 4.65 -0.18
CA GLU A 49 20.13 3.36 -0.38
C GLU A 49 20.63 3.19 -1.82
N ALA A 50 19.89 3.71 -2.81
CA ALA A 50 20.32 3.74 -4.19
C ALA A 50 21.59 4.59 -4.36
N GLU A 51 21.61 5.82 -3.84
CA GLU A 51 22.79 6.71 -3.85
C GLU A 51 24.01 6.04 -3.18
N ARG A 52 23.83 5.44 -2.00
CA ARG A 52 24.94 4.75 -1.29
C ARG A 52 25.54 3.60 -2.09
N ARG A 53 24.75 2.92 -2.93
CA ARG A 53 25.21 1.76 -3.72
C ARG A 53 25.96 2.17 -4.99
N GLU A 54 25.78 3.40 -5.46
CA GLU A 54 26.50 3.95 -6.61
C GLU A 54 27.90 4.47 -6.25
N ASP A 55 28.18 4.70 -4.96
CA ASP A 55 29.46 5.19 -4.42
C ASP A 55 30.51 4.09 -4.12
N PHE A 56 30.22 2.81 -4.37
CA PHE A 56 31.13 1.65 -4.17
C PHE A 56 31.42 0.91 -5.48
#